data_AF-A0A969GM32-F1
#
_entry.id   AF-A0A969GM32-F1
#
_cell.length_a   1.000
_cell.length_b   1.000
_cell.length_c   1.000
_cell.angle_alpha   90.00
_cell.angle_beta   90.00
_cell.angle_gamma   90.00
#
_symmetry.space_group_name_H-M   'P 1'
#
loop_
_entity.id
_entity.type
_entity.pdbx_description
1 polymer ?
#
loop_
_entity_poly.entity_id
_entity_poly.type
_entity_poly.pdbx_seq_one_letter_code
_entity_poly.pdbx_strand_id
1 'polypeptide(L)'
;MQAIDNRHPQLRGFRAGDVFRTSLGDVTRQFSKLPRAMFNVGRSMAKRWTELALSDVLWEVAETLPAGLYNSSSLECYVRDMLEQEPRTNQFNELAQELYIVATELDSGKRAVFGPGDGVTISQAVAASSAVPILYRPVRVGDSDYVDGGLHGAASLDLAIEAGAKLVVCVNPMAPLDASRTHAGEQFIRKHGLQAVINQSVRTLMHSTIRYHIKNLRAKYPDVDIILIQPHWGDYRMFSFNPMHYCNRLTVAEHGFESVTVGLTENFDYFDNVLSRHNIRFTKNLVVEELDEIRSSGEDPDVVERILARPEPGPTLASSLDHLEWSLRRLDATVSAD
;
A
#
# COMPACT_ATOMS: atom_id res chain seq x y z
N MET A 1 0.93 1.07 16.42
CA MET A 1 0.72 2.54 16.33
C MET A 1 1.96 3.37 16.60
N GLN A 2 2.77 3.02 17.60
CA GLN A 2 4.00 3.76 17.96
C GLN A 2 4.91 4.13 16.76
N ALA A 3 5.03 3.26 15.75
CA ALA A 3 5.82 3.55 14.55
C ALA A 3 5.19 4.63 13.65
N ILE A 4 3.86 4.59 13.49
CA ILE A 4 3.09 5.55 12.69
C ILE A 4 3.06 6.92 13.39
N ASP A 5 3.05 6.92 14.73
CA ASP A 5 3.06 8.14 15.54
C ASP A 5 4.46 8.61 15.96
N ASN A 6 5.52 8.07 15.36
CA ASN A 6 6.91 8.49 15.62
C ASN A 6 7.39 8.34 17.07
N ARG A 7 6.66 7.58 17.89
CA ARG A 7 6.96 7.32 19.31
C ARG A 7 7.70 6.00 19.52
N HIS A 8 7.91 5.21 18.47
CA HIS A 8 8.54 3.89 18.61
C HIS A 8 10.00 4.01 19.07
N PRO A 9 10.39 3.34 20.16
CA PRO A 9 11.69 3.54 20.80
C PRO A 9 12.88 3.12 19.93
N GLN A 10 12.66 2.19 18.99
CA GLN A 10 13.69 1.62 18.12
C GLN A 10 13.51 1.95 16.63
N LEU A 11 12.52 2.78 16.28
CA LEU A 11 12.29 3.17 14.88
C LEU A 11 12.37 4.69 14.81
N ARG A 12 13.18 5.20 13.89
CA ARG A 12 13.17 6.63 13.59
C ARG A 12 11.77 7.01 13.10
N GLY A 13 11.20 8.03 13.75
CA GLY A 13 9.93 8.58 13.33
C GLY A 13 9.93 8.99 11.86
N PHE A 14 8.91 8.51 11.15
CA PHE A 14 8.61 8.82 9.77
C PHE A 14 8.18 10.27 9.63
N ARG A 15 8.89 11.12 8.89
CA ARG A 15 8.54 12.55 8.71
C ARG A 15 8.04 12.81 7.28
N ALA A 16 7.27 13.88 7.11
CA ALA A 16 6.80 14.28 5.77
C ALA A 16 7.97 14.49 4.78
N GLY A 17 9.13 14.98 5.23
CA GLY A 17 10.32 15.16 4.40
C GLY A 17 11.00 13.85 3.94
N ASP A 18 10.73 12.73 4.61
CA ASP A 18 11.23 11.41 4.21
C ASP A 18 10.46 10.86 3.00
N VAL A 19 9.26 11.41 2.72
CA VAL A 19 8.35 10.96 1.65
C VAL A 19 8.15 12.02 0.57
N PHE A 20 8.07 13.29 0.96
CA PHE A 20 7.69 14.41 0.10
C PHE A 20 8.84 15.39 -0.12
N ARG A 21 9.99 14.88 -0.55
CA ARG A 21 11.13 15.74 -0.88
C ARG A 21 11.05 16.24 -2.32
N THR A 22 10.84 17.53 -2.48
CA THR A 22 10.87 18.20 -3.79
C THR A 22 12.32 18.39 -4.27
N SER A 23 12.59 18.04 -5.53
CA SER A 23 13.87 18.35 -6.17
C SER A 23 13.88 19.82 -6.62
N LEU A 24 14.41 20.72 -5.78
CA LEU A 24 14.50 22.17 -6.08
C LEU A 24 15.27 22.45 -7.39
N GLY A 25 16.29 21.66 -7.71
CA GLY A 25 17.08 21.80 -8.94
C GLY A 25 16.28 21.48 -10.21
N ASP A 26 15.40 20.48 -10.15
CA ASP A 26 14.58 20.12 -11.29
C ASP A 26 13.37 21.03 -11.44
N VAL A 27 12.75 21.42 -10.32
CA VAL A 27 11.66 22.39 -10.31
C VAL A 27 12.11 23.68 -11.00
N THR A 28 13.27 24.23 -10.63
CA THR A 28 13.81 25.44 -11.26
C THR A 28 14.13 25.25 -12.75
N ARG A 29 14.72 24.11 -13.14
CA ARG A 29 14.98 23.78 -14.55
C ARG A 29 13.68 23.63 -15.35
N GLN A 30 12.62 23.10 -14.76
CA GLN A 30 11.33 22.93 -15.40
C GLN A 30 10.59 24.26 -15.54
N PHE A 31 10.62 25.10 -14.49
CA PHE A 31 10.07 26.45 -14.53
C PHE A 31 10.72 27.32 -15.61
N SER A 32 11.99 27.07 -15.96
CA SER A 32 12.66 27.75 -17.08
C SER A 32 12.07 27.42 -18.47
N LYS A 33 11.33 26.32 -18.61
CA LYS A 33 10.68 25.90 -19.86
C LYS A 33 9.26 26.45 -20.02
N LEU A 34 8.61 26.86 -18.92
CA LEU A 34 7.24 27.42 -18.93
C LEU A 34 7.07 28.62 -19.86
N PRO A 35 7.98 29.62 -19.91
CA PRO A 35 7.82 30.75 -20.82
C PRO A 35 7.74 30.33 -22.30
N ARG A 36 8.50 29.30 -22.69
CA ARG A 36 8.46 28.78 -24.07
C ARG A 36 7.16 28.05 -24.37
N ALA A 37 6.66 27.24 -23.44
CA ALA A 37 5.37 26.58 -23.62
C ALA A 37 4.21 27.57 -23.64
N MET A 38 4.19 28.54 -22.75
CA MET A 38 3.20 29.62 -22.77
C MET A 38 3.25 30.42 -24.08
N PHE A 39 4.45 30.65 -24.62
CA PHE A 39 4.61 31.27 -25.93
C PHE A 39 4.09 30.39 -27.07
N ASN A 40 4.35 29.08 -27.04
CA ASN A 40 3.86 28.13 -28.04
C ASN A 40 2.33 28.03 -28.00
N VAL A 41 1.73 27.93 -26.81
CA VAL A 41 0.28 27.96 -26.60
C VAL A 41 -0.31 29.27 -27.09
N GLY A 42 0.31 30.42 -26.76
CA GLY A 42 -0.13 31.73 -27.24
C GLY A 42 -0.07 31.88 -28.77
N ARG A 43 0.97 31.31 -29.40
CA ARG A 43 1.11 31.29 -30.86
C ARG A 43 0.08 30.36 -31.52
N SER A 44 -0.23 29.23 -30.89
CA SER A 44 -1.28 28.31 -31.33
C SER A 44 -2.68 28.92 -31.15
N MET A 45 -2.92 29.65 -30.05
CA MET A 45 -4.10 30.51 -29.83
C MET A 45 -4.27 31.55 -30.92
N ALA A 46 -3.20 32.25 -31.29
CA ALA A 46 -3.26 33.25 -32.35
C ALA A 46 -3.60 32.67 -33.74
N LYS A 47 -3.28 31.40 -34.00
CA LYS A 47 -3.50 30.74 -35.30
C LYS A 47 -4.79 29.94 -35.40
N ARG A 48 -5.35 29.47 -34.28
CA ARG A 48 -6.50 28.54 -34.24
C ARG A 48 -7.51 28.89 -33.15
N TRP A 49 -7.75 30.18 -32.90
CA TRP A 49 -8.59 30.68 -31.80
C TRP A 49 -10.01 30.06 -31.77
N THR A 50 -10.54 29.64 -32.92
CA THR A 50 -11.89 29.05 -33.04
C THR A 50 -11.96 27.53 -32.83
N GLU A 51 -10.81 26.83 -32.80
CA GLU A 51 -10.76 25.36 -32.69
C GLU A 51 -10.13 24.87 -31.37
N LEU A 52 -9.70 25.78 -30.51
CA LEU A 52 -8.98 25.42 -29.29
C LEU A 52 -9.92 24.92 -28.20
N ALA A 53 -9.77 23.64 -27.86
CA ALA A 53 -10.36 23.08 -26.66
C ALA A 53 -9.47 23.40 -25.44
N LEU A 54 -10.09 23.53 -24.27
CA LEU A 54 -9.36 23.67 -23.00
C LEU A 54 -8.38 22.50 -22.76
N SER A 55 -8.69 21.32 -23.30
CA SER A 55 -7.83 20.13 -23.25
C SER A 55 -6.50 20.32 -23.97
N ASP A 56 -6.46 21.05 -25.08
CA ASP A 56 -5.24 21.24 -25.87
C ASP A 56 -4.24 22.11 -25.10
N VAL A 57 -4.75 23.14 -24.43
CA VAL A 57 -3.97 23.99 -23.53
C VAL A 57 -3.46 23.18 -22.33
N LEU A 58 -4.31 22.32 -21.75
CA LEU A 58 -3.91 21.46 -20.64
C LEU A 58 -2.83 20.45 -21.05
N TRP A 59 -2.88 19.92 -22.28
CA TRP A 59 -1.90 18.96 -22.79
C TRP A 59 -0.52 19.59 -23.00
N GLU A 60 -0.46 20.75 -23.65
CA GLU A 60 0.78 21.51 -23.85
C GLU A 60 1.42 21.94 -22.52
N VAL A 61 0.61 22.30 -21.52
CA VAL A 61 1.10 22.58 -20.17
C VAL A 61 1.62 21.30 -19.52
N ALA A 62 0.92 20.17 -19.66
CA ALA A 62 1.33 18.89 -19.09
C ALA A 62 2.68 18.39 -19.64
N GLU A 63 2.97 18.59 -20.94
CA GLU A 63 4.28 18.26 -21.54
C GLU A 63 5.45 19.02 -20.90
N THR A 64 5.18 20.16 -20.25
CA THR A 64 6.18 20.89 -19.49
C THR A 64 6.25 20.54 -18.02
N LEU A 65 5.30 19.77 -17.49
CA LEU A 65 5.35 19.34 -16.09
C LEU A 65 6.44 18.28 -15.88
N PRO A 66 7.08 18.24 -14.71
CA PRO A 66 8.05 17.19 -14.42
C PRO A 66 7.35 15.83 -14.34
N ALA A 67 8.06 14.75 -14.67
CA ALA A 67 7.54 13.37 -14.57
C ALA A 67 7.11 12.98 -13.14
N GLY A 68 7.55 13.74 -12.13
CA GLY A 68 7.08 13.65 -10.75
C GLY A 68 7.50 14.88 -9.93
N LEU A 69 6.68 15.25 -8.96
CA LEU A 69 6.95 16.37 -8.04
C LEU A 69 7.99 16.00 -6.96
N TYR A 70 7.95 14.74 -6.53
CA TYR A 70 8.78 14.21 -5.44
C TYR A 70 9.80 13.20 -5.95
N ASN A 71 10.88 13.03 -5.18
CA ASN A 71 11.91 12.04 -5.45
C ASN A 71 11.79 10.86 -4.46
N SER A 72 11.67 9.65 -4.99
CA SER A 72 11.60 8.40 -4.21
C SER A 72 12.90 8.06 -3.48
N SER A 73 14.03 8.72 -3.79
CA SER A 73 15.29 8.54 -3.06
C SER A 73 15.15 8.81 -1.56
N SER A 74 14.25 9.70 -1.14
CA SER A 74 14.08 9.98 0.30
C SER A 74 13.39 8.83 1.01
N LEU A 75 12.40 8.21 0.36
CA LEU A 75 11.73 7.01 0.86
C LEU A 75 12.70 5.83 0.91
N GLU A 76 13.50 5.66 -0.15
CA GLU A 76 14.55 4.65 -0.22
C GLU A 76 15.54 4.78 0.94
N CYS A 77 16.11 5.98 1.16
CA CYS A 77 17.04 6.23 2.26
C CYS A 77 16.38 5.98 3.63
N TYR A 78 15.13 6.41 3.83
CA TYR A 78 14.42 6.16 5.08
C TYR A 78 14.25 4.66 5.36
N VAL A 79 13.79 3.90 4.36
CA VAL A 79 13.58 2.45 4.51
C VAL A 79 14.92 1.73 4.71
N ARG A 80 15.96 2.15 3.99
CA ARG A 80 17.33 1.63 4.16
C ARG A 80 17.83 1.87 5.59
N ASP A 81 17.81 3.12 6.06
CA ASP A 81 18.24 3.50 7.40
C ASP A 81 17.49 2.72 8.49
N MET A 82 16.23 2.37 8.24
CA MET A 82 15.40 1.58 9.15
C MET A 82 15.78 0.10 9.16
N LEU A 83 16.06 -0.47 7.98
CA LEU A 83 16.34 -1.90 7.78
C LEU A 83 17.80 -2.28 8.04
N GLU A 84 18.74 -1.34 7.95
CA GLU A 84 20.16 -1.56 8.28
C GLU A 84 20.44 -1.49 9.79
N GLN A 85 19.42 -1.25 10.62
CA GLN A 85 19.53 -1.32 12.07
C GLN A 85 19.37 -2.76 12.56
N GLU A 86 20.42 -3.30 13.19
CA GLU A 86 20.39 -4.60 13.88
C GLU A 86 19.18 -4.70 14.83
N PRO A 87 18.44 -5.83 14.85
CA PRO A 87 18.69 -7.11 14.15
C PRO A 87 18.00 -7.24 12.78
N ARG A 88 17.69 -6.13 12.10
CA ARG A 88 16.95 -6.12 10.82
C ARG A 88 17.90 -6.28 9.64
N THR A 89 17.33 -6.53 8.47
CA THR A 89 18.07 -6.67 7.22
C THR A 89 17.37 -5.94 6.07
N ASN A 90 18.17 -5.42 5.15
CA ASN A 90 17.72 -4.81 3.89
C ASN A 90 17.78 -5.80 2.71
N GLN A 91 18.07 -7.08 2.96
CA GLN A 91 18.20 -8.12 1.95
C GLN A 91 17.03 -9.10 2.02
N PHE A 92 16.45 -9.42 0.85
CA PHE A 92 15.34 -10.38 0.77
C PHE A 92 15.75 -11.79 1.26
N ASN A 93 16.96 -12.22 0.93
CA ASN A 93 17.46 -13.57 1.23
C ASN A 93 17.70 -13.83 2.73
N GLU A 94 17.73 -12.78 3.54
CA GLU A 94 18.01 -12.84 4.98
C GLU A 94 16.74 -12.80 5.83
N LEU A 95 15.58 -12.54 5.22
CA LEU A 95 14.30 -12.53 5.91
C LEU A 95 13.87 -13.94 6.29
N ALA A 96 13.32 -14.09 7.50
CA ALA A 96 12.73 -15.35 7.95
C ALA A 96 11.45 -15.73 7.19
N GLN A 97 10.75 -14.73 6.65
CA GLN A 97 9.55 -14.90 5.83
C GLN A 97 9.84 -14.40 4.42
N GLU A 98 9.33 -15.10 3.41
CA GLU A 98 9.47 -14.66 2.03
C GLU A 98 8.73 -13.33 1.82
N LEU A 99 9.41 -12.38 1.17
CA LEU A 99 8.87 -11.08 0.83
C LEU A 99 9.00 -10.87 -0.67
N TYR A 100 7.89 -10.48 -1.30
CA TYR A 100 7.86 -10.08 -2.70
C TYR A 100 7.27 -8.68 -2.79
N ILE A 101 7.94 -7.81 -3.53
CA ILE A 101 7.53 -6.42 -3.75
C ILE A 101 7.31 -6.22 -5.25
N VAL A 102 6.11 -5.78 -5.61
CA VAL A 102 5.70 -5.66 -7.01
C VAL A 102 5.83 -4.21 -7.48
N ALA A 103 6.42 -4.02 -8.65
CA ALA A 103 6.46 -2.74 -9.36
C ALA A 103 6.01 -2.91 -10.81
N THR A 104 5.85 -1.80 -11.51
CA THR A 104 5.56 -1.80 -12.95
C THR A 104 6.77 -1.26 -13.69
N GLU A 105 7.33 -2.04 -14.61
CA GLU A 105 8.38 -1.56 -15.52
C GLU A 105 7.76 -0.53 -16.48
N LEU A 106 8.28 0.70 -16.47
CA LEU A 106 7.64 1.85 -17.10
C LEU A 106 7.56 1.72 -18.63
N ASP A 107 8.65 1.29 -19.27
CA ASP A 107 8.74 1.27 -20.74
C ASP A 107 7.93 0.12 -21.35
N SER A 108 7.91 -1.04 -20.69
CA SER A 108 7.22 -2.23 -21.20
C SER A 108 5.78 -2.36 -20.67
N GLY A 109 5.46 -1.70 -19.56
CA GLY A 109 4.21 -1.86 -18.81
C GLY A 109 4.07 -3.22 -18.12
N LYS A 110 5.12 -4.06 -18.11
CA LYS A 110 5.09 -5.39 -17.50
C LYS A 110 5.21 -5.31 -15.98
N ARG A 111 4.62 -6.30 -15.32
CA ARG A 111 4.81 -6.52 -13.89
C ARG A 111 6.25 -6.94 -13.62
N ALA A 112 6.89 -6.25 -12.70
CA ALA A 112 8.16 -6.65 -12.10
C ALA A 112 7.91 -7.12 -10.67
N VAL A 113 8.56 -8.21 -10.28
CA VAL A 113 8.47 -8.77 -8.93
C VAL A 113 9.89 -8.81 -8.40
N PHE A 114 10.15 -8.08 -7.31
CA PHE A 114 11.40 -8.12 -6.59
C PHE A 114 11.27 -9.07 -5.40
N GLY A 115 12.17 -10.03 -5.28
CA GLY A 115 12.21 -11.00 -4.20
C GLY A 115 13.60 -11.63 -4.02
N PRO A 116 13.68 -12.80 -3.37
CA PRO A 116 14.94 -13.50 -3.14
C PRO A 116 15.66 -13.82 -4.46
N GLY A 117 16.96 -13.47 -4.54
CA GLY A 117 17.82 -13.77 -5.70
C GLY A 117 17.91 -12.69 -6.79
N ASP A 118 17.10 -11.62 -6.74
CA ASP A 118 17.09 -10.57 -7.77
C ASP A 118 18.24 -9.55 -7.65
N GLY A 119 19.00 -9.58 -6.54
CA GLY A 119 20.11 -8.65 -6.29
C GLY A 119 19.69 -7.20 -6.01
N VAL A 120 18.39 -6.96 -5.85
CA VAL A 120 17.80 -5.65 -5.48
C VAL A 120 17.57 -5.63 -3.97
N THR A 121 17.85 -4.49 -3.31
CA THR A 121 17.57 -4.36 -1.86
C THR A 121 16.08 -4.10 -1.60
N ILE A 122 15.61 -4.43 -0.40
CA ILE A 122 14.22 -4.18 0.00
C ILE A 122 13.90 -2.69 -0.11
N SER A 123 14.80 -1.81 0.33
CA SER A 123 14.63 -0.35 0.24
C SER A 123 14.43 0.16 -1.19
N GLN A 124 15.21 -0.36 -2.15
CA GLN A 124 15.09 -0.02 -3.57
C GLN A 124 13.76 -0.50 -4.15
N ALA A 125 13.38 -1.74 -3.84
CA ALA A 125 12.12 -2.32 -4.29
C ALA A 125 10.91 -1.55 -3.73
N VAL A 126 10.92 -1.16 -2.45
CA VAL A 126 9.88 -0.33 -1.84
C VAL A 126 9.78 1.03 -2.55
N ALA A 127 10.90 1.68 -2.83
CA ALA A 127 10.92 2.96 -3.51
C ALA A 127 10.35 2.88 -4.93
N ALA A 128 10.69 1.81 -5.68
CA ALA A 128 10.14 1.55 -7.00
C ALA A 128 8.63 1.26 -6.95
N SER A 129 8.21 0.39 -6.04
CA SER A 129 6.82 -0.03 -5.85
C SER A 129 5.88 1.09 -5.38
N SER A 130 6.43 2.09 -4.68
CA SER A 130 5.68 3.25 -4.15
C SER A 130 5.76 4.50 -5.03
N ALA A 131 6.38 4.40 -6.22
CA ALA A 131 6.57 5.53 -7.12
C ALA A 131 5.28 5.84 -7.92
N VAL A 132 4.28 6.40 -7.22
CA VAL A 132 2.99 6.78 -7.80
C VAL A 132 3.19 7.78 -8.93
N PRO A 133 2.75 7.48 -10.17
CA PRO A 133 2.87 8.41 -11.31
C PRO A 133 2.30 9.79 -11.00
N ILE A 134 2.80 10.83 -11.68
CA ILE A 134 2.49 12.26 -11.46
C ILE A 134 3.09 12.80 -10.15
N LEU A 135 3.06 12.00 -9.08
CA LEU A 135 3.50 12.41 -7.76
C LEU A 135 5.00 12.18 -7.56
N TYR A 136 5.47 10.98 -7.91
CA TYR A 136 6.86 10.55 -7.79
C TYR A 136 7.49 10.36 -9.16
N ARG A 137 8.80 10.61 -9.24
CA ARG A 137 9.58 10.23 -10.42
C ARG A 137 9.70 8.70 -10.48
N PRO A 138 9.78 8.12 -11.70
CA PRO A 138 10.17 6.73 -11.87
C PRO A 138 11.51 6.44 -11.18
N VAL A 139 11.65 5.24 -10.64
CA VAL A 139 12.85 4.79 -9.93
C VAL A 139 13.64 3.86 -10.83
N ARG A 140 14.89 4.21 -11.10
CA ARG A 140 15.82 3.37 -11.84
C ARG A 140 16.36 2.25 -10.94
N VAL A 141 16.16 1.00 -11.33
CA VAL A 141 16.78 -0.18 -10.70
C VAL A 141 17.45 -1.01 -11.79
N GLY A 142 18.77 -1.16 -11.71
CA GLY A 142 19.55 -1.68 -12.84
C GLY A 142 19.40 -0.76 -14.06
N ASP A 143 18.99 -1.33 -15.20
CA ASP A 143 18.84 -0.61 -16.46
C ASP A 143 17.41 -0.12 -16.74
N SER A 144 16.41 -0.52 -15.96
CA SER A 144 14.99 -0.22 -16.19
C SER A 144 14.41 0.79 -15.20
N ASP A 145 13.49 1.62 -15.67
CA ASP A 145 12.70 2.53 -14.83
C ASP A 145 11.41 1.88 -14.36
N TYR A 146 11.09 2.05 -13.08
CA TYR A 146 9.94 1.45 -12.42
C TYR A 146 9.02 2.49 -11.81
N VAL A 147 7.73 2.19 -11.80
CA VAL A 147 6.67 2.96 -11.15
C VAL A 147 5.79 2.05 -10.29
N ASP A 148 4.82 2.65 -9.61
CA ASP A 148 3.91 2.00 -8.67
C ASP A 148 3.38 0.64 -9.14
N GLY A 149 3.43 -0.35 -8.25
CA GLY A 149 2.98 -1.72 -8.54
C GLY A 149 1.48 -1.87 -8.68
N GLY A 150 0.70 -0.95 -8.10
CA GLY A 150 -0.76 -0.95 -8.16
C GLY A 150 -1.31 -0.75 -9.58
N LEU A 151 -0.50 -0.24 -10.51
CA LEU A 151 -0.88 -0.10 -11.93
C LEU A 151 -1.15 -1.46 -12.60
N HIS A 152 -0.44 -2.52 -12.20
CA HIS A 152 -0.61 -3.87 -12.77
C HIS A 152 -1.57 -4.75 -11.95
N GLY A 153 -2.25 -4.18 -10.94
CA GLY A 153 -3.21 -4.88 -10.10
C GLY A 153 -2.89 -4.73 -8.62
N ALA A 154 -3.88 -4.32 -7.83
CA ALA A 154 -3.68 -3.80 -6.49
C ALA A 154 -3.34 -4.81 -5.39
N ALA A 155 -3.11 -6.11 -5.69
CA ALA A 155 -2.83 -7.09 -4.63
C ALA A 155 -1.97 -8.31 -5.02
N SER A 156 -1.58 -8.48 -6.30
CA SER A 156 -0.71 -9.57 -6.81
C SER A 156 -0.87 -10.93 -6.10
N LEU A 157 -2.12 -11.33 -5.86
CA LEU A 157 -2.49 -12.49 -5.04
C LEU A 157 -2.00 -13.81 -5.64
N ASP A 158 -1.89 -13.85 -6.97
CA ASP A 158 -1.36 -14.97 -7.72
C ASP A 158 0.05 -15.36 -7.28
N LEU A 159 0.91 -14.38 -6.93
CA LEU A 159 2.28 -14.66 -6.51
C LEU A 159 2.33 -15.51 -5.23
N ALA A 160 1.50 -15.18 -4.23
CA ALA A 160 1.43 -15.94 -2.99
C ALA A 160 0.94 -17.37 -3.25
N ILE A 161 -0.05 -17.53 -4.13
CA ILE A 161 -0.62 -18.83 -4.49
C ILE A 161 0.41 -19.68 -5.26
N GLU A 162 1.12 -19.09 -6.20
CA GLU A 162 2.17 -19.74 -6.98
C GLU A 162 3.38 -20.12 -6.11
N ALA A 163 3.66 -19.35 -5.06
CA ALA A 163 4.60 -19.70 -4.00
C ALA A 163 4.09 -20.81 -3.05
N GLY A 164 2.86 -21.29 -3.22
CA GLY A 164 2.30 -22.43 -2.49
C GLY A 164 1.32 -22.09 -1.37
N ALA A 165 0.96 -20.82 -1.17
CA ALA A 165 0.00 -20.42 -0.15
C ALA A 165 -1.37 -21.06 -0.40
N LYS A 166 -1.95 -21.66 0.66
CA LYS A 166 -3.31 -22.23 0.66
C LYS A 166 -4.36 -21.31 1.29
N LEU A 167 -3.88 -20.31 2.04
CA LEU A 167 -4.67 -19.22 2.58
C LEU A 167 -4.01 -17.90 2.18
N VAL A 168 -4.75 -17.01 1.56
CA VAL A 168 -4.29 -15.66 1.19
C VAL A 168 -5.20 -14.61 1.80
N VAL A 169 -4.62 -13.71 2.59
CA VAL A 169 -5.33 -12.57 3.17
C VAL A 169 -4.97 -11.32 2.37
N CYS A 170 -5.94 -10.82 1.61
CA CYS A 170 -5.85 -9.60 0.82
C CYS A 170 -6.40 -8.42 1.61
N VAL A 171 -5.57 -7.39 1.86
CA VAL A 171 -6.00 -6.15 2.50
C VAL A 171 -6.14 -5.06 1.45
N ASN A 172 -7.36 -4.59 1.21
CA ASN A 172 -7.66 -3.54 0.24
C ASN A 172 -8.25 -2.31 0.94
N PRO A 173 -7.45 -1.26 1.20
CA PRO A 173 -7.95 -0.02 1.80
C PRO A 173 -8.69 0.88 0.79
N MET A 174 -8.63 0.58 -0.51
CA MET A 174 -9.11 1.46 -1.59
C MET A 174 -10.50 1.08 -2.11
N ALA A 175 -11.39 0.60 -1.22
CA ALA A 175 -12.78 0.35 -1.58
C ALA A 175 -13.50 1.68 -1.95
N PRO A 176 -14.36 1.67 -3.00
CA PRO A 176 -15.17 2.83 -3.37
C PRO A 176 -16.32 3.02 -2.37
N LEU A 177 -16.82 4.25 -2.28
CA LEU A 177 -17.99 4.57 -1.46
C LEU A 177 -19.27 4.25 -2.23
N ASP A 178 -20.17 3.46 -1.65
CA ASP A 178 -21.54 3.34 -2.11
C ASP A 178 -22.38 4.49 -1.52
N ALA A 179 -22.25 5.66 -2.13
CA ALA A 179 -22.99 6.85 -1.71
C ALA A 179 -24.51 6.69 -1.86
N SER A 180 -25.00 5.70 -2.62
CA SER A 180 -26.45 5.44 -2.73
C SER A 180 -27.04 4.85 -1.45
N ARG A 181 -26.23 4.17 -0.64
CA ARG A 181 -26.65 3.56 0.63
C ARG A 181 -26.57 4.53 1.81
N THR A 182 -25.61 5.46 1.79
CA THR A 182 -25.34 6.35 2.92
C THR A 182 -25.84 7.78 2.72
N HIS A 183 -25.92 8.25 1.48
CA HIS A 183 -26.29 9.63 1.14
C HIS A 183 -27.29 9.64 -0.04
N ALA A 184 -28.33 8.79 0.08
CA ALA A 184 -29.32 8.56 -0.96
C ALA A 184 -30.00 9.89 -1.39
N GLY A 185 -30.04 10.15 -2.69
CA GLY A 185 -30.69 11.35 -3.25
C GLY A 185 -29.86 12.64 -3.18
N GLU A 186 -28.68 12.64 -2.56
CA GLU A 186 -27.91 13.87 -2.35
C GLU A 186 -26.96 14.23 -3.49
N GLN A 187 -26.79 13.36 -4.51
CA GLN A 187 -25.73 13.49 -5.53
C GLN A 187 -24.35 13.71 -4.90
N PHE A 188 -24.09 12.98 -3.81
CA PHE A 188 -23.02 13.24 -2.85
C PHE A 188 -21.65 13.39 -3.52
N ILE A 189 -21.20 12.41 -4.31
CA ILE A 189 -19.89 12.44 -4.99
C ILE A 189 -19.75 13.66 -5.91
N ARG A 190 -20.81 14.01 -6.66
CA ARG A 190 -20.82 15.15 -7.59
C ARG A 190 -20.66 16.47 -6.83
N LYS A 191 -21.33 16.62 -5.69
CA LYS A 191 -21.30 17.86 -4.89
C LYS A 191 -19.94 18.11 -4.23
N HIS A 192 -19.13 17.07 -4.01
CA HIS A 192 -17.80 17.18 -3.42
C HIS A 192 -16.70 17.49 -4.46
N GLY A 193 -17.07 17.84 -5.70
CA GLY A 193 -16.18 18.41 -6.70
C GLY A 193 -15.27 17.39 -7.41
N LEU A 194 -14.33 17.93 -8.21
CA LEU A 194 -13.46 17.14 -9.10
C LEU A 194 -12.62 16.10 -8.35
N GLN A 195 -12.10 16.44 -7.17
CA GLN A 195 -11.29 15.53 -6.36
C GLN A 195 -12.08 14.30 -5.92
N ALA A 196 -13.32 14.47 -5.47
CA ALA A 196 -14.17 13.35 -5.06
C ALA A 196 -14.54 12.45 -6.24
N VAL A 197 -14.80 13.04 -7.41
CA VAL A 197 -15.07 12.29 -8.65
C VAL A 197 -13.84 11.48 -9.07
N ILE A 198 -12.64 12.07 -9.05
CA ILE A 198 -11.39 11.36 -9.38
C ILE A 198 -11.13 10.24 -8.36
N ASN A 199 -11.20 10.53 -7.06
CA ASN A 199 -10.99 9.54 -6.00
C ASN A 199 -11.96 8.35 -6.13
N GLN A 200 -13.26 8.63 -6.31
CA GLN A 200 -14.26 7.59 -6.53
C GLN A 200 -13.98 6.78 -7.81
N SER A 201 -13.57 7.42 -8.90
CA SER A 201 -13.29 6.75 -10.17
C SER A 201 -12.09 5.81 -10.05
N VAL A 202 -10.98 6.29 -9.44
CA VAL A 202 -9.77 5.48 -9.20
C VAL A 202 -10.10 4.29 -8.28
N ARG A 203 -10.78 4.52 -7.16
CA ARG A 203 -11.21 3.44 -6.24
C ARG A 203 -12.12 2.42 -6.94
N THR A 204 -13.04 2.87 -7.79
CA THR A 204 -13.93 1.99 -8.56
C THR A 204 -13.15 1.10 -9.53
N LEU A 205 -12.17 1.67 -10.23
CA LEU A 205 -11.30 0.93 -11.13
C LEU A 205 -10.47 -0.12 -10.37
N MET A 206 -9.76 0.31 -9.32
CA MET A 206 -8.93 -0.58 -8.50
C MET A 206 -9.74 -1.72 -7.87
N HIS A 207 -10.92 -1.39 -7.33
CA HIS A 207 -11.80 -2.39 -6.73
C HIS A 207 -12.35 -3.38 -7.76
N SER A 208 -12.69 -2.92 -8.96
CA SER A 208 -13.13 -3.81 -10.05
C SER A 208 -12.02 -4.79 -10.46
N THR A 209 -10.79 -4.30 -10.56
CA THR A 209 -9.60 -5.13 -10.87
C THR A 209 -9.37 -6.18 -9.78
N ILE A 210 -9.39 -5.82 -8.50
CA ILE A 210 -9.24 -6.78 -7.39
C ILE A 210 -10.35 -7.84 -7.43
N ARG A 211 -11.62 -7.43 -7.59
CA ARG A 211 -12.74 -8.38 -7.63
C ARG A 211 -12.61 -9.36 -8.79
N TYR A 212 -12.26 -8.87 -9.98
CA TYR A 212 -12.07 -9.72 -11.15
C TYR A 212 -10.90 -10.68 -10.93
N HIS A 213 -9.79 -10.18 -10.39
CA HIS A 213 -8.61 -10.99 -10.09
C HIS A 213 -8.95 -12.11 -9.09
N ILE A 214 -9.60 -11.79 -7.96
CA ILE A 214 -10.03 -12.79 -6.97
C ILE A 214 -10.99 -13.81 -7.59
N LYS A 215 -11.96 -13.36 -8.40
CA LYS A 215 -12.89 -14.26 -9.08
C LYS A 215 -12.16 -15.24 -10.00
N ASN A 216 -11.18 -14.76 -10.76
CA ASN A 216 -10.36 -15.58 -11.65
C ASN A 216 -9.50 -16.58 -10.85
N LEU A 217 -8.88 -16.13 -9.76
CA LEU A 217 -8.06 -17.01 -8.90
C LEU A 217 -8.89 -18.09 -8.21
N ARG A 218 -10.08 -17.78 -7.70
CA ARG A 218 -10.98 -18.78 -7.11
C ARG A 218 -11.42 -19.84 -8.12
N ALA A 219 -11.53 -19.47 -9.40
CA ALA A 219 -11.84 -20.43 -10.47
C ALA A 219 -10.62 -21.29 -10.84
N LYS A 220 -9.42 -20.69 -10.88
CA LYS A 220 -8.17 -21.38 -11.23
C LYS A 220 -7.63 -22.26 -10.09
N TYR A 221 -7.84 -21.85 -8.85
CA TYR A 221 -7.34 -22.49 -7.63
C TYR A 221 -8.48 -22.67 -6.62
N PRO A 222 -9.38 -23.64 -6.84
CA PRO A 222 -10.54 -23.86 -5.97
C PRO A 222 -10.16 -24.29 -4.55
N ASP A 223 -8.97 -24.88 -4.37
CA ASP A 223 -8.47 -25.36 -3.07
C ASP A 223 -7.78 -24.27 -2.24
N VAL A 224 -7.75 -23.02 -2.72
CA VAL A 224 -7.11 -21.90 -2.03
C VAL A 224 -8.17 -20.96 -1.48
N ASP A 225 -8.10 -20.70 -0.18
CA ASP A 225 -8.98 -19.74 0.46
C ASP A 225 -8.41 -18.33 0.35
N ILE A 226 -9.22 -17.42 -0.19
CA ILE A 226 -8.88 -16.00 -0.30
C ILE A 226 -9.82 -15.18 0.58
N ILE A 227 -9.27 -14.58 1.62
CA ILE A 227 -9.95 -13.62 2.49
C ILE A 227 -9.67 -12.22 1.96
N LEU A 228 -10.72 -11.43 1.71
CA LEU A 228 -10.61 -10.03 1.32
C LEU A 228 -11.07 -9.15 2.48
N ILE A 229 -10.12 -8.43 3.09
CA ILE A 229 -10.37 -7.41 4.10
C ILE A 229 -10.43 -6.07 3.39
N GLN A 230 -11.55 -5.36 3.51
CA GLN A 230 -11.71 -4.04 2.92
C GLN A 230 -12.75 -3.22 3.71
N PRO A 231 -12.69 -1.88 3.62
CA PRO A 231 -13.68 -1.00 4.25
C PRO A 231 -15.11 -1.33 3.82
N HIS A 232 -16.07 -1.10 4.72
CA HIS A 232 -17.47 -1.26 4.41
C HIS A 232 -17.89 -0.24 3.32
N TRP A 233 -18.86 -0.61 2.47
CA TRP A 233 -19.33 0.22 1.35
C TRP A 233 -19.85 1.60 1.78
N GLY A 234 -20.32 1.72 3.02
CA GLY A 234 -20.80 2.97 3.62
C GLY A 234 -19.73 3.76 4.39
N ASP A 235 -18.47 3.32 4.39
CA ASP A 235 -17.43 3.93 5.20
C ASP A 235 -16.92 5.24 4.59
N TYR A 236 -17.59 6.34 4.95
CA TYR A 236 -17.20 7.67 4.51
C TYR A 236 -15.88 8.13 5.14
N ARG A 237 -15.53 7.71 6.37
CA ARG A 237 -14.27 8.09 7.01
C ARG A 237 -13.10 7.62 6.14
N MET A 238 -13.04 6.34 5.81
CA MET A 238 -12.00 5.79 4.94
C MET A 238 -12.03 6.36 3.51
N PHE A 239 -13.21 6.75 3.00
CA PHE A 239 -13.32 7.41 1.69
C PHE A 239 -12.76 8.85 1.69
N SER A 240 -13.06 9.61 2.75
CA SER A 240 -12.78 11.04 2.86
C SER A 240 -11.31 11.34 3.13
N PHE A 241 -10.61 10.44 3.83
CA PHE A 241 -9.19 10.59 4.06
C PHE A 241 -8.41 10.35 2.76
N ASN A 242 -7.72 11.40 2.31
CA ASN A 242 -6.72 11.27 1.25
C ASN A 242 -5.50 10.52 1.81
N PRO A 243 -5.08 9.39 1.19
CA PRO A 243 -3.90 8.64 1.61
C PRO A 243 -2.61 9.49 1.62
N MET A 244 -2.56 10.55 0.81
CA MET A 244 -1.40 11.44 0.71
C MET A 244 -1.38 12.57 1.76
N HIS A 245 -2.42 12.70 2.59
CA HIS A 245 -2.40 13.66 3.72
C HIS A 245 -1.70 13.04 4.93
N TYR A 246 -0.41 13.33 5.05
CA TYR A 246 0.46 12.82 6.13
C TYR A 246 -0.10 13.05 7.56
N CYS A 247 -0.84 14.13 7.80
CA CYS A 247 -1.43 14.42 9.12
C CYS A 247 -2.53 13.44 9.51
N ASN A 248 -3.20 12.80 8.55
CA ASN A 248 -4.34 11.91 8.80
C ASN A 248 -3.92 10.45 9.01
N ARG A 249 -2.62 10.13 8.91
CA ARG A 249 -2.13 8.75 8.91
C ARG A 249 -2.50 7.96 10.17
N LEU A 250 -2.48 8.61 11.34
CA LEU A 250 -2.83 7.97 12.61
C LEU A 250 -4.33 7.66 12.63
N THR A 251 -5.17 8.67 12.38
CA THR A 251 -6.62 8.52 12.33
C THR A 251 -7.08 7.48 11.31
N VAL A 252 -6.44 7.40 10.15
CA VAL A 252 -6.73 6.38 9.13
C VAL A 252 -6.35 4.99 9.64
N ALA A 253 -5.22 4.84 10.33
CA ALA A 253 -4.78 3.58 10.89
C ALA A 253 -5.69 3.12 12.06
N GLU A 254 -6.13 4.03 12.92
CA GLU A 254 -7.07 3.75 14.04
C GLU A 254 -8.40 3.26 13.48
N HIS A 255 -8.97 4.03 12.56
CA HIS A 255 -10.24 3.69 11.91
C HIS A 255 -10.14 2.38 11.11
N GLY A 256 -8.99 2.14 10.46
CA GLY A 256 -8.71 0.88 9.77
C GLY A 256 -8.68 -0.31 10.71
N PHE A 257 -8.01 -0.20 11.86
CA PHE A 257 -7.98 -1.24 12.88
C PHE A 257 -9.39 -1.52 13.41
N GLU A 258 -10.10 -0.48 13.85
CA GLU A 258 -11.48 -0.60 14.35
C GLU A 258 -12.40 -1.28 13.34
N SER A 259 -12.35 -0.84 12.07
CA SER A 259 -13.18 -1.39 10.99
C SER A 259 -12.92 -2.88 10.76
N VAL A 260 -11.67 -3.32 10.82
CA VAL A 260 -11.31 -4.74 10.69
C VAL A 260 -11.81 -5.52 11.89
N THR A 261 -11.59 -5.03 13.11
CA THR A 261 -11.98 -5.71 14.35
C THR A 261 -13.52 -5.86 14.45
N VAL A 262 -14.28 -4.83 14.08
CA VAL A 262 -15.74 -4.91 13.96
C VAL A 262 -16.15 -5.92 12.90
N GLY A 263 -15.56 -5.85 11.70
CA GLY A 263 -15.88 -6.77 10.61
C GLY A 263 -15.59 -8.24 10.93
N LEU A 264 -14.50 -8.50 11.65
CA LEU A 264 -14.12 -9.82 12.17
C LEU A 264 -15.15 -10.35 13.19
N THR A 265 -15.67 -9.48 14.05
CA THR A 265 -16.69 -9.84 15.06
C THR A 265 -18.05 -10.11 14.42
N GLU A 266 -18.48 -9.25 13.50
CA GLU A 266 -19.77 -9.37 12.82
C GLU A 266 -19.86 -10.62 11.93
N ASN A 267 -18.72 -11.07 11.39
CA ASN A 267 -18.65 -12.22 10.49
C ASN A 267 -17.87 -13.39 11.12
N PHE A 268 -17.94 -13.54 12.44
CA PHE A 268 -17.12 -14.50 13.19
C PHE A 268 -17.17 -15.92 12.62
N ASP A 269 -18.37 -16.44 12.37
CA ASP A 269 -18.57 -17.81 11.88
C ASP A 269 -17.91 -18.06 10.51
N TYR A 270 -17.90 -17.04 9.64
CA TYR A 270 -17.22 -17.12 8.35
C TYR A 270 -15.70 -17.22 8.53
N PHE A 271 -15.12 -16.33 9.34
CA PHE A 271 -13.68 -16.32 9.58
C PHE A 271 -13.24 -17.58 10.34
N ASP A 272 -13.97 -18.02 11.35
CA ASP A 272 -13.67 -19.24 12.10
C ASP A 272 -13.66 -20.48 11.18
N ASN A 273 -14.66 -20.62 10.31
CA ASN A 273 -14.72 -21.74 9.37
C ASN A 273 -13.57 -21.72 8.35
N VAL A 274 -13.25 -20.55 7.79
CA VAL A 274 -12.14 -20.43 6.84
C VAL A 274 -10.80 -20.68 7.53
N LEU A 275 -10.52 -20.02 8.66
CA LEU A 275 -9.25 -20.10 9.38
C LEU A 275 -9.01 -21.49 10.00
N SER A 276 -10.06 -22.14 10.50
CA SER A 276 -9.98 -23.50 11.07
C SER A 276 -9.54 -24.54 10.04
N ARG A 277 -9.91 -24.38 8.76
CA ARG A 277 -9.41 -25.26 7.67
C ARG A 277 -7.90 -25.18 7.47
N HIS A 278 -7.28 -24.10 7.94
CA HIS A 278 -5.83 -23.86 7.90
C HIS A 278 -5.16 -23.97 9.27
N ASN A 279 -5.83 -24.57 10.25
CA ASN A 279 -5.34 -24.74 11.63
C ASN A 279 -5.06 -23.42 12.37
N ILE A 280 -5.70 -22.33 11.98
CA ILE A 280 -5.60 -21.04 12.66
C ILE A 280 -6.77 -20.90 13.63
N ARG A 281 -6.47 -20.79 14.93
CA ARG A 281 -7.49 -20.63 15.98
C ARG A 281 -8.01 -19.20 16.00
N PHE A 282 -9.32 -19.03 15.88
CA PHE A 282 -9.98 -17.72 15.95
C PHE A 282 -10.90 -17.66 17.18
N THR A 283 -10.69 -16.72 18.09
CA THR A 283 -11.40 -16.67 19.38
C THR A 283 -12.21 -15.39 19.51
N LYS A 284 -13.51 -15.53 19.80
CA LYS A 284 -14.45 -14.39 19.89
C LYS A 284 -14.12 -13.42 21.03
N ASN A 285 -13.64 -13.93 22.16
CA ASN A 285 -13.34 -13.12 23.34
C ASN A 285 -12.21 -12.11 23.09
N LEU A 286 -11.17 -12.49 22.34
CA LEU A 286 -10.04 -11.60 22.05
C LEU A 286 -10.49 -10.36 21.27
N VAL A 287 -11.35 -10.55 20.28
CA VAL A 287 -11.83 -9.47 19.40
C VAL A 287 -12.84 -8.56 20.12
N VAL A 288 -13.70 -9.13 20.97
CA VAL A 288 -14.70 -8.38 21.75
C VAL A 288 -14.05 -7.60 22.89
N GLU A 289 -13.07 -8.18 23.60
CA GLU A 289 -12.31 -7.47 24.64
C GLU A 289 -11.56 -6.26 24.06
N GLU A 290 -10.92 -6.42 22.89
CA GLU A 290 -10.26 -5.31 22.20
C GLU A 290 -11.25 -4.22 21.76
N LEU A 291 -12.44 -4.58 21.26
CA LEU A 291 -13.47 -3.62 20.88
C LEU A 291 -14.11 -2.89 22.06
N ASP A 292 -14.40 -3.60 23.15
CA ASP A 292 -15.00 -3.01 24.35
C ASP A 292 -14.02 -2.05 25.04
N GLU A 293 -12.73 -2.36 25.04
CA GLU A 293 -11.68 -1.43 25.50
C GLU A 293 -11.59 -0.17 24.62
N ILE A 294 -11.68 -0.28 23.29
CA ILE A 294 -11.65 0.89 22.36
C ILE A 294 -12.91 1.75 22.50
N ARG A 295 -14.08 1.13 22.63
CA ARG A 295 -15.36 1.85 22.73
C ARG A 295 -15.54 2.51 24.09
N SER A 296 -15.10 1.85 25.17
CA SER A 296 -15.21 2.40 26.53
C SER A 296 -14.23 3.55 26.81
N SER A 297 -13.17 3.70 26.02
CA SER A 297 -12.24 4.83 26.11
C SER A 297 -12.69 6.07 25.33
N GLY A 298 -13.79 5.99 24.56
CA GLY A 298 -14.27 7.08 23.73
C GLY A 298 -13.37 7.38 22.53
N GLU A 299 -12.78 6.34 21.90
CA GLU A 299 -11.80 6.47 20.81
C GLU A 299 -10.52 7.20 21.24
N ASP A 300 -10.09 7.05 22.49
CA ASP A 300 -8.79 7.59 22.95
C ASP A 300 -7.62 6.91 22.20
N PRO A 301 -6.80 7.67 21.45
CA PRO A 301 -5.63 7.15 20.72
C PRO A 301 -4.68 6.32 21.60
N ASP A 302 -4.55 6.67 22.88
CA ASP A 302 -3.63 5.98 23.80
C ASP A 302 -4.12 4.58 24.20
N VAL A 303 -5.43 4.31 24.09
CA VAL A 303 -6.01 2.98 24.37
C VAL A 303 -5.90 2.06 23.17
N VAL A 304 -6.18 2.56 21.96
CA VAL A 304 -5.93 1.85 20.71
C VAL A 304 -4.44 1.48 20.59
N GLU A 305 -3.56 2.40 20.98
CA GLU A 305 -2.12 2.15 21.02
C GLU A 305 -1.72 1.07 22.02
N ARG A 306 -2.33 1.03 23.21
CA ARG A 306 -2.04 0.02 24.23
C ARG A 306 -2.43 -1.38 23.79
N ILE A 307 -3.57 -1.51 23.12
CA ILE A 307 -4.04 -2.78 22.54
C ILE A 307 -3.07 -3.25 21.45
N LEU A 308 -2.70 -2.36 20.53
CA LEU A 308 -1.76 -2.65 19.44
C LEU A 308 -0.31 -2.85 19.88
N ALA A 309 0.03 -2.46 21.11
CA ALA A 309 1.34 -2.69 21.72
C ALA A 309 1.36 -3.92 22.66
N ARG A 310 0.25 -4.65 22.80
CA ARG A 310 0.25 -5.93 23.52
C ARG A 310 1.21 -6.87 22.77
N PRO A 311 2.18 -7.50 23.47
CA PRO A 311 3.04 -8.48 22.83
C PRO A 311 2.16 -9.59 22.26
N GLU A 312 2.38 -9.97 21.00
CA GLU A 312 1.77 -11.18 20.47
C GLU A 312 2.06 -12.33 21.45
N PRO A 313 1.09 -13.24 21.70
CA PRO A 313 1.37 -14.41 22.53
C PRO A 313 2.60 -15.08 21.93
N GLY A 314 3.70 -15.07 22.70
CA GLY A 314 5.01 -15.48 22.22
C GLY A 314 4.98 -16.89 21.63
N PRO A 315 5.99 -17.24 20.81
CA PRO A 315 6.03 -18.52 20.12
C PRO A 315 5.76 -19.65 21.12
N THR A 316 4.73 -20.44 20.82
CA THR A 316 4.48 -21.67 21.56
C THR A 316 5.72 -22.55 21.50
N LEU A 317 5.89 -23.42 22.50
CA LEU A 317 7.04 -24.34 22.58
C LEU A 317 7.26 -25.13 21.27
N ALA A 318 6.18 -25.40 20.52
CA ALA A 318 6.21 -25.99 19.19
C ALA A 318 6.92 -25.10 18.16
N SER A 319 6.53 -23.83 18.02
CA SER A 319 7.19 -22.89 17.09
C SER A 319 8.64 -22.59 17.45
N SER A 320 8.99 -22.63 18.74
CA SER A 320 10.38 -22.51 19.19
C SER A 320 11.21 -23.74 18.83
N LEU A 321 10.62 -24.93 18.86
CA LEU A 321 11.26 -26.18 18.43
C LEU A 321 11.41 -26.24 16.91
N ASP A 322 10.41 -25.81 16.15
CA ASP A 322 10.47 -25.73 14.68
C ASP A 322 11.58 -24.77 14.23
N HIS A 323 11.72 -23.63 14.91
CA HIS A 323 12.79 -22.67 14.64
C HIS A 323 14.18 -23.24 14.99
N LEU A 324 14.29 -24.07 16.03
CA LEU A 324 15.53 -24.71 16.44
C LEU A 324 15.93 -25.83 15.46
N GLU A 325 14.95 -26.62 15.01
CA GLU A 325 15.15 -27.67 14.01
C GLU A 325 15.54 -27.09 12.65
N TRP A 326 14.92 -25.98 12.25
CA TRP A 326 15.32 -25.23 11.05
C TRP A 326 16.76 -24.71 11.13
N SER A 327 17.14 -24.10 12.25
CA SER A 327 18.51 -23.61 12.47
C SER A 327 19.55 -24.72 12.47
N LEU A 328 19.22 -25.90 13.02
CA LEU A 328 20.09 -27.07 13.01
C LEU A 328 20.28 -27.63 11.60
N ARG A 329 19.21 -27.75 10.80
CA ARG A 329 19.31 -28.18 9.40
C ARG A 329 20.17 -27.24 8.56
N ARG A 330 20.13 -25.94 8.86
CA ARG A 330 20.93 -24.93 8.17
C ARG A 330 22.42 -25.05 8.52
N LEU A 331 22.73 -25.33 9.79
CA LEU A 331 24.09 -25.60 10.25
C LEU A 331 24.67 -26.87 9.60
N ASP A 332 23.89 -27.96 9.54
CA ASP A 332 24.31 -29.21 8.90
C ASP A 332 24.57 -29.01 7.39
N ALA A 333 23.77 -28.17 6.72
CA ALA A 333 23.97 -27.82 5.32
C ALA A 333 25.25 -27.01 5.08
N THR A 334 25.63 -26.11 5.99
CA THR A 334 26.92 -25.40 5.90
C THR A 334 28.11 -26.27 6.27
N VAL A 335 27.98 -27.17 7.23
CA VAL A 335 29.08 -28.07 7.64
C VAL A 335 29.32 -29.18 6.61
N SER A 336 28.31 -29.55 5.82
CA SER A 336 28.45 -30.55 4.75
C SER A 336 28.99 -29.98 3.43
N ALA A 337 29.21 -28.66 3.36
CA ALA A 337 29.71 -27.95 2.18
C ALA A 337 31.21 -27.58 2.27
N ASP A 338 31.87 -27.88 3.39
CA ASP A 338 33.33 -27.82 3.61
C ASP A 338 33.97 -29.22 3.59
#